data_AF-A0A1Q7GK69-F1
#
_entry.id   AF-A0A1Q7GK69-F1
#
_cell.length_a   1.000
_cell.length_b   1.000
_cell.length_c   1.000
_cell.angle_alpha   90.00
_cell.angle_beta   90.00
_cell.angle_gamma   90.00
#
_symmetry.space_group_name_H-M   'P 1'
#
loop_
_entity.id
_entity.type
_entity.pdbx_description
1 polymer ?
#
loop_
_entity_poly.entity_id
_entity_poly.type
_entity_poly.pdbx_seq_one_letter_code
_entity_poly.pdbx_strand_id
1 'polypeptide(L)'
;MIPKQRPRAPKSWAYAYQLDPPQPEPRFAKLKILLRRARLAAQRDGRLWTGQIVMEAHITHILIVTDAPDEVRAVDRAIDAELKRLKMGFAVTGPARVSLPRGD
;
A
#
# COMPACT_ATOMS: atom_id res chain seq x y z
N MET A 1 5.56 33.36 26.08
CA MET A 1 4.61 32.37 25.52
C MET A 1 5.38 31.46 24.57
N ILE A 2 5.50 30.17 24.89
CA ILE A 2 6.14 29.18 24.01
C ILE A 2 5.13 28.88 22.89
N PRO A 3 5.48 29.01 21.59
CA PRO A 3 4.55 28.66 20.53
C PRO A 3 4.27 27.16 20.65
N LYS A 4 3.00 26.78 20.89
CA LYS A 4 2.54 25.40 20.81
C LYS A 4 2.84 24.91 19.39
N GLN A 5 3.87 24.07 19.25
CA GLN A 5 4.16 23.38 17.99
C GLN A 5 2.87 22.67 17.56
N ARG A 6 2.34 23.07 16.39
CA ARG A 6 1.24 22.34 15.76
C ARG A 6 1.67 20.88 15.65
N PRO A 7 0.84 19.89 16.03
CA PRO A 7 1.20 18.48 15.88
C PRO A 7 1.65 18.26 14.45
N ARG A 8 2.88 17.80 14.25
CA ARG A 8 3.41 17.49 12.92
C ARG A 8 2.51 16.41 12.33
N ALA A 9 1.94 16.64 11.15
CA ALA A 9 1.16 15.60 10.48
C ALA A 9 2.03 14.32 10.38
N PRO A 10 1.47 13.13 10.66
CA PRO A 10 2.22 11.88 10.52
C PRO A 10 2.83 11.81 9.12
N LYS A 11 4.15 11.61 9.03
CA LYS A 11 4.83 11.44 7.74
C LYS A 11 4.30 10.15 7.12
N SER A 12 3.61 10.27 6.00
CA SER A 12 3.04 9.13 5.28
C SER A 12 3.75 8.99 3.94
N TRP A 13 3.84 7.77 3.44
CA TRP A 13 4.51 7.44 2.18
C TRP A 13 3.62 6.54 1.34
N ALA A 14 3.69 6.66 0.02
CA ALA A 14 2.99 5.79 -0.91
C ALA A 14 3.95 5.13 -1.90
N TYR A 15 3.69 3.87 -2.24
CA TYR A 15 4.38 3.13 -3.30
C TYR A 15 3.38 2.26 -4.06
N ALA A 16 3.72 1.86 -5.30
CA ALA A 16 2.84 1.05 -6.13
C ALA A 16 3.54 -0.19 -6.69
N TYR A 17 2.79 -1.30 -6.77
CA TYR A 17 3.12 -2.42 -7.65
C TYR A 17 2.44 -2.17 -8.99
N GLN A 18 3.20 -2.00 -10.05
CA GLN A 18 2.69 -1.85 -11.40
C GLN A 18 2.67 -3.22 -12.10
N LEU A 19 1.50 -3.64 -12.58
CA LEU A 19 1.33 -4.88 -13.33
C LEU A 19 1.22 -4.58 -14.83
N ASP A 20 2.05 -5.27 -15.62
CA ASP A 20 2.06 -5.24 -17.07
C ASP A 20 2.17 -6.68 -17.62
N PRO A 21 1.18 -7.20 -18.38
CA PRO A 21 -0.04 -6.51 -18.82
C PRO A 21 -1.06 -6.32 -17.68
N PRO A 22 -2.03 -5.39 -17.84
CA PRO A 22 -3.14 -5.23 -16.90
C PRO A 22 -3.89 -6.56 -16.69
N GLN A 23 -4.29 -6.82 -15.44
CA GLN A 23 -4.85 -8.09 -15.04
C GLN A 23 -6.36 -7.97 -14.76
N PRO A 24 -7.17 -8.98 -15.12
CA PRO A 24 -8.61 -8.94 -14.89
C PRO A 24 -8.95 -9.08 -13.39
N GLU A 25 -10.00 -8.37 -12.97
CA GLU A 25 -10.41 -8.23 -11.58
C GLU A 25 -10.49 -9.54 -10.77
N PRO A 26 -11.03 -10.65 -11.31
CA PRO A 26 -11.17 -11.90 -10.56
C PRO A 26 -9.85 -12.48 -10.03
N ARG A 27 -8.70 -12.16 -10.67
CA ARG A 27 -7.38 -12.63 -10.22
C ARG A 27 -6.97 -12.01 -8.88
N PHE A 28 -7.64 -10.94 -8.45
CA PHE A 28 -7.28 -10.18 -7.26
C PHE A 28 -8.01 -10.60 -5.98
N ALA A 29 -8.90 -11.59 -6.01
CA ALA A 29 -9.69 -11.96 -4.82
C ALA A 29 -8.82 -12.21 -3.58
N LYS A 30 -7.72 -12.95 -3.74
CA LYS A 30 -6.77 -13.22 -2.64
C LYS A 30 -5.98 -11.98 -2.23
N LEU A 31 -5.59 -11.12 -3.18
CA LEU A 31 -4.94 -9.85 -2.87
C LEU A 31 -5.87 -8.92 -2.07
N LYS A 32 -7.14 -8.81 -2.44
CA LYS A 32 -8.15 -8.05 -1.66
C LYS A 32 -8.25 -8.55 -0.21
N ILE A 33 -8.18 -9.87 0.02
CA ILE A 33 -8.17 -10.46 1.37
C ILE A 33 -6.89 -10.08 2.14
N LEU A 34 -5.72 -10.15 1.48
CA LEU A 34 -4.44 -9.77 2.09
C LEU A 34 -4.42 -8.30 2.49
N LEU A 35 -4.83 -7.40 1.58
CA LEU A 35 -4.90 -5.97 1.85
C LEU A 35 -5.84 -5.67 3.03
N ARG A 36 -7.02 -6.31 3.07
CA ARG A 36 -7.94 -6.15 4.20
C ARG A 36 -7.33 -6.61 5.52
N ARG A 37 -6.65 -7.76 5.56
CA ARG A 37 -6.03 -8.29 6.77
C ARG A 37 -4.90 -7.40 7.28
N ALA A 38 -4.05 -6.90 6.38
CA ALA A 38 -2.95 -6.01 6.74
C ALA A 38 -3.45 -4.65 7.28
N ARG A 39 -4.51 -4.08 6.68
CA ARG A 39 -5.17 -2.89 7.24
C ARG A 39 -5.68 -3.13 8.66
N LEU A 40 -6.36 -4.25 8.89
CA LEU A 40 -6.87 -4.60 10.22
C LEU A 40 -5.75 -4.82 11.25
N ALA A 41 -4.63 -5.42 10.84
CA ALA A 41 -3.47 -5.61 11.72
C ALA A 41 -2.83 -4.27 12.09
N ALA A 42 -2.57 -3.40 11.10
CA ALA A 42 -2.00 -2.08 11.35
C ALA A 42 -2.90 -1.22 12.25
N GLN A 43 -4.23 -1.30 12.06
CA GLN A 43 -5.19 -0.62 12.93
C GLN A 43 -5.12 -1.12 14.39
N ARG A 44 -4.96 -2.44 14.60
CA ARG A 44 -4.79 -3.01 15.96
C ARG A 44 -3.50 -2.51 16.63
N ASP A 45 -2.45 -2.33 15.85
CA ASP A 45 -1.14 -1.88 16.34
C ASP A 45 -1.01 -0.34 16.40
N GLY A 46 -2.08 0.40 16.11
CA GLY A 46 -2.06 1.87 16.08
C GLY A 46 -1.19 2.47 14.95
N ARG A 47 -0.89 1.68 13.91
CA ARG A 47 -0.06 2.06 12.75
C ARG A 47 -0.92 2.46 11.55
N LEU A 48 -0.36 3.33 10.71
CA LEU A 48 -0.98 3.67 9.43
C LEU A 48 -0.54 2.68 8.35
N TRP A 49 -1.49 1.89 7.85
CA TRP A 49 -1.30 1.09 6.64
C TRP A 49 -2.63 0.96 5.89
N THR A 50 -2.61 1.21 4.58
CA THR A 50 -3.72 0.86 3.68
C THR A 50 -3.18 0.45 2.33
N GLY A 51 -3.89 -0.44 1.66
CA GLY A 51 -3.58 -0.81 0.29
C GLY A 51 -4.84 -0.97 -0.54
N GLN A 52 -4.77 -0.52 -1.80
CA GLN A 52 -5.90 -0.57 -2.73
C GLN A 52 -5.43 -1.00 -4.11
N ILE A 53 -6.28 -1.77 -4.78
CA ILE A 53 -6.10 -2.16 -6.18
C ILE A 53 -6.83 -1.12 -7.03
N VAL A 54 -6.09 -0.47 -7.91
CA VAL A 54 -6.63 0.48 -8.88
C VAL A 54 -6.49 -0.15 -10.26
N MET A 55 -7.63 -0.31 -10.92
CA MET A 55 -7.72 -0.79 -12.30
C MET A 55 -8.12 0.39 -13.18
N GLU A 56 -7.16 0.94 -13.91
CA GLU A 56 -7.44 1.84 -15.04
C GLU A 56 -7.26 1.05 -16.34
N ALA A 57 -7.92 1.48 -17.41
CA ALA A 57 -8.17 0.71 -18.64
C ALA A 57 -6.95 0.03 -19.29
N HIS A 58 -5.71 0.38 -18.91
CA HIS A 58 -4.48 -0.21 -19.44
C HIS A 58 -3.41 -0.58 -18.40
N ILE A 59 -3.59 -0.32 -17.09
CA ILE A 59 -2.58 -0.63 -16.06
C ILE A 59 -3.26 -0.96 -14.71
N THR A 60 -2.83 -2.04 -14.06
CA THR A 60 -3.24 -2.35 -12.67
C THR A 60 -2.15 -1.92 -11.69
N HIS A 61 -2.49 -1.07 -10.73
CA HIS A 61 -1.61 -0.68 -9.63
C HIS A 61 -2.09 -1.22 -8.29
N ILE A 62 -1.18 -1.74 -7.45
CA ILE A 62 -1.42 -1.95 -6.02
C ILE A 62 -0.75 -0.81 -5.26
N LEU A 63 -1.53 0.20 -4.86
CA LEU A 63 -1.01 1.32 -4.09
C LEU A 63 -0.94 0.94 -2.60
N ILE A 64 0.21 1.12 -1.97
CA ILE A 64 0.42 0.92 -0.53
C ILE A 64 0.79 2.25 0.10
N VAL A 65 0.15 2.58 1.22
CA VAL A 65 0.49 3.74 2.06
C VAL A 65 1.03 3.27 3.40
N THR A 66 2.23 3.72 3.78
CA THR A 66 2.95 3.29 5.00
C THR A 66 3.67 4.45 5.69
N ASP A 67 3.90 4.31 6.99
CA ASP A 67 4.72 5.22 7.81
C ASP A 67 6.20 4.79 7.88
N ALA A 68 6.53 3.58 7.44
CA ALA A 68 7.86 3.01 7.37
C ALA A 68 8.10 2.37 5.98
N PRO A 69 8.53 3.16 4.97
CA PRO A 69 8.68 2.68 3.60
C PRO A 69 9.90 1.77 3.39
N ASP A 70 10.91 1.87 4.25
CA ASP A 70 12.16 1.09 4.13
C ASP A 70 12.09 -0.26 4.85
N GLU A 71 10.99 -0.52 5.56
CA GLU A 71 10.78 -1.76 6.31
C GLU A 71 10.13 -2.82 5.41
N VAL A 72 10.86 -3.91 5.12
CA VAL A 72 10.30 -5.05 4.39
C VAL A 72 9.40 -5.86 5.33
N ARG A 73 8.08 -5.67 5.21
CA ARG A 73 7.11 -6.36 6.07
C ARG A 73 6.75 -7.73 5.52
N ALA A 74 6.23 -8.60 6.39
CA ALA A 74 5.73 -9.91 5.99
C ALA A 74 4.64 -9.81 4.89
N VAL A 75 3.88 -8.71 4.87
CA VAL A 75 2.88 -8.46 3.84
C VAL A 75 3.50 -8.20 2.46
N ASP A 76 4.63 -7.49 2.37
CA ASP A 76 5.30 -7.24 1.10
C ASP A 76 5.80 -8.56 0.49
N ARG A 77 6.41 -9.41 1.31
CA ARG A 77 6.85 -10.76 0.90
C ARG A 77 5.67 -11.63 0.45
N ALA A 78 4.53 -11.52 1.13
CA ALA A 78 3.33 -12.27 0.76
C ALA A 78 2.71 -11.78 -0.55
N ILE A 79 2.74 -10.47 -0.81
CA ILE A 79 2.33 -9.87 -2.09
C ILE A 79 3.24 -10.39 -3.20
N ASP A 80 4.56 -10.29 -3.04
CA ASP A 80 5.54 -10.80 -4.00
C ASP A 80 5.35 -12.27 -4.33
N ALA A 81 5.16 -13.11 -3.29
CA ALA A 81 4.97 -14.54 -3.46
C ALA A 81 3.69 -14.85 -4.24
N GLU A 82 2.60 -14.11 -3.97
CA GLU A 82 1.33 -14.32 -4.68
C GLU A 82 1.39 -13.83 -6.13
N LEU A 83 2.03 -12.68 -6.40
CA LEU A 83 2.25 -12.18 -7.75
C LEU A 83 3.10 -13.16 -8.59
N LYS A 84 4.18 -13.71 -7.99
CA LYS A 84 4.99 -14.76 -8.60
C LYS A 84 4.18 -16.04 -8.85
N ARG A 85 3.37 -16.49 -7.88
CA ARG A 85 2.50 -17.67 -8.02
C ARG A 85 1.51 -17.52 -9.18
N LEU A 86 0.98 -16.31 -9.38
CA LEU A 86 0.07 -15.97 -10.46
C LEU A 86 0.76 -15.75 -11.81
N LYS A 87 2.10 -15.83 -11.86
CA LYS A 87 2.94 -15.57 -13.04
C LYS A 87 2.72 -14.16 -13.61
N MET A 88 2.53 -13.18 -12.73
CA MET A 88 2.37 -11.77 -13.12
C MET A 88 3.74 -11.09 -13.14
N GLY A 89 4.06 -10.40 -14.24
CA GLY A 89 5.18 -9.46 -14.28
C GLY A 89 4.83 -8.22 -13.44
N PHE A 90 5.75 -7.79 -12.58
CA PHE A 90 5.55 -6.62 -11.76
C PHE A 90 6.85 -5.85 -11.52
N ALA A 91 6.71 -4.54 -11.32
CA ALA A 91 7.76 -3.67 -10.81
C ALA A 91 7.25 -2.92 -9.57
N VAL A 92 8.14 -2.68 -8.60
CA VAL A 92 7.84 -1.91 -7.39
C VAL A 92 8.45 -0.53 -7.54
N THR A 93 7.64 0.52 -7.43
CA THR A 93 8.14 1.90 -7.44
C THR A 93 8.82 2.23 -6.13
N GLY A 94 9.80 3.14 -6.15
CA GLY A 94 10.36 3.71 -4.92
C GLY A 94 9.31 4.47 -4.08
N PRO A 95 9.50 4.57 -2.75
CA PRO A 95 8.55 5.25 -1.88
C PRO A 95 8.54 6.77 -2.08
N ALA A 96 7.35 7.34 -2.26
CA ALA A 96 7.14 8.78 -2.37
C ALA A 96 6.43 9.34 -1.12
N ARG A 97 6.88 10.50 -0.61
CA ARG A 97 6.19 11.20 0.51
C ARG A 97 4.81 11.64 0.08
N VAL A 98 3.81 11.38 0.91
CA VAL A 98 2.43 11.86 0.71
C VAL A 98 1.92 12.59 1.96
N SER A 99 1.17 13.66 1.74
CA SER A 99 0.39 14.33 2.78
C SER A 99 -1.02 13.78 2.74
N LEU A 100 -1.44 13.08 3.80
CA LEU A 100 -2.83 12.69 3.95
C LEU A 100 -3.63 13.89 4.49
N PRO A 101 -4.80 14.21 3.90
CA PRO A 101 -5.70 15.18 4.49
C PRO A 101 -6.09 14.70 5.89
N ARG A 102 -6.10 15.62 6.86
CA ARG A 102 -6.69 15.34 8.17
C ARG A 102 -8.20 15.21 7.93
N GLY A 103 -8.78 14.08 8.30
CA GLY A 103 -10.24 13.98 8.34
C GLY A 103 -10.75 14.98 9.37
N ASP A 104 -11.60 15.90 8.92
CA ASP A 104 -12.46 16.72 9.77
C ASP A 104 -13.63 15.86 10.30
#